data_AF-A0A1F8QFP3-F1
#
_entry.id   AF-A0A1F8QFP3-F1
#
_cell.length_a   1.000
_cell.length_b   1.000
_cell.length_c   1.000
_cell.angle_alpha   90.00
_cell.angle_beta   90.00
_cell.angle_gamma   90.00
#
_symmetry.space_group_name_H-M   'P 1'
#
loop_
_entity.id
_entity.type
_entity.pdbx_description
1 polymer ?
#
loop_
_entity_poly.entity_id
_entity_poly.type
_entity_poly.pdbx_seq_one_letter_code
_entity_poly.pdbx_strand_id
1 'polypeptide(L)'
;MAVKPKIMDYGTLRASSDSWLLVREHVQPLHIPFDFDTSMEGTMVSVIGKMGKPKGSPDTRLIAERMVSHKDIAARAKAIHQSGQGVSAQDDWLRAERELLGG
;
A
#
# COMPACT_ATOMS: atom_id res chain seq x y z
N MET A 1 24.93 -2.08 8.51
CA MET A 1 24.13 -1.42 7.46
C MET A 1 22.83 -0.95 8.10
N ALA A 2 22.52 0.35 8.07
CA ALA A 2 21.27 0.85 8.66
C ALA A 2 20.08 0.39 7.80
N VAL A 3 19.18 -0.40 8.37
CA VAL A 3 17.91 -0.76 7.74
C VAL A 3 17.07 0.51 7.69
N LYS A 4 16.79 1.02 6.48
CA LYS A 4 15.87 2.14 6.34
C LYS A 4 14.49 1.71 6.87
N PRO A 5 13.80 2.53 7.67
CA PRO A 5 12.51 2.16 8.23
C PRO A 5 11.52 1.92 7.09
N LYS A 6 10.76 0.82 7.20
CA LYS A 6 9.61 0.59 6.33
C LYS A 6 8.50 1.56 6.74
N ILE A 7 7.85 2.12 5.74
CA ILE A 7 6.71 3.02 5.90
C ILE A 7 5.51 2.29 5.32
N MET A 8 4.45 2.23 6.12
CA MET A 8 3.13 1.86 5.66
C MET A 8 2.38 3.15 5.34
N ASP A 9 1.77 3.19 4.17
CA ASP A 9 0.95 4.30 3.75
C ASP A 9 -0.26 3.83 2.95
N TYR A 10 -1.29 4.65 2.80
CA TYR A 10 -2.49 4.28 2.04
C TYR A 10 -3.01 5.45 1.21
N GLY A 11 -3.95 5.21 0.31
CA GLY A 11 -4.55 6.28 -0.50
C GLY A 11 -5.12 5.80 -1.81
N THR A 12 -5.73 6.71 -2.55
CA THR A 12 -6.23 6.39 -3.89
C THR A 12 -5.07 6.37 -4.86
N LEU A 13 -4.88 5.24 -5.55
CA LEU A 13 -3.85 5.10 -6.58
C LEU A 13 -4.26 5.90 -7.81
N ARG A 14 -3.41 6.80 -8.29
CA ARG A 14 -3.64 7.59 -9.51
C ARG A 14 -2.44 7.53 -10.43
N ALA A 15 -2.68 7.40 -11.72
CA ALA A 15 -1.64 7.61 -12.71
C ALA A 15 -1.35 9.11 -12.85
N SER A 16 -0.08 9.43 -13.02
CA SER A 16 0.43 10.70 -13.53
C SER A 16 1.21 10.40 -14.81
N SER A 17 1.57 11.42 -15.59
CA SER A 17 2.19 11.27 -16.91
C SER A 17 3.41 10.35 -16.93
N ASP A 18 4.14 10.26 -15.81
CA ASP A 18 5.39 9.52 -15.71
C ASP A 18 5.63 8.92 -14.31
N SER A 19 4.56 8.84 -13.49
CA SER A 19 4.64 8.20 -12.16
C SER A 19 3.28 7.78 -11.64
N TRP A 20 3.29 6.98 -10.57
CA TRP A 20 2.10 6.69 -9.78
C TRP A 20 2.03 7.64 -8.58
N LEU A 21 0.82 7.97 -8.16
CA LEU A 21 0.56 8.84 -7.02
C LEU A 21 -0.33 8.11 -6.03
N LEU A 22 -0.03 8.30 -4.74
CA LEU A 22 -0.91 7.92 -3.66
C LEU A 22 -1.60 9.18 -3.14
N VAL A 23 -2.91 9.30 -3.39
CA VAL A 23 -3.69 10.53 -3.13
C VAL A 23 -4.57 10.35 -1.90
N ARG A 24 -4.38 11.21 -0.89
CA ARG A 24 -5.30 11.43 0.24
C ARG A 24 -5.44 12.93 0.51
N GLU A 25 -5.10 13.40 1.70
CA GLU A 25 -4.96 14.83 2.04
C GLU A 25 -3.74 15.46 1.35
N HIS A 26 -2.70 14.67 1.16
CA HIS A 26 -1.48 15.04 0.44
C HIS A 26 -1.27 14.06 -0.72
N VAL A 27 -0.54 14.52 -1.74
CA VAL A 27 -0.13 13.68 -2.87
C VAL A 27 1.27 13.15 -2.60
N GLN A 28 1.40 11.84 -2.46
CA GLN A 28 2.69 11.18 -2.28
C GLN A 28 3.12 10.53 -3.60
N PRO A 29 4.22 10.99 -4.23
CA PRO A 29 4.80 10.32 -5.37
C PRO A 29 5.22 8.90 -5.02
N LEU A 30 4.79 7.95 -5.85
CA LEU A 30 4.97 6.53 -5.67
C LEU A 30 5.80 5.98 -6.84
N HIS A 31 6.79 5.16 -6.50
CA HIS A 31 7.55 4.38 -7.45
C HIS A 31 7.25 2.91 -7.21
N ILE A 32 6.70 2.24 -8.22
CA ILE A 32 6.33 0.82 -8.18
C ILE A 32 7.32 0.07 -9.07
N PRO A 33 8.35 -0.59 -8.50
CA PRO A 33 9.40 -1.26 -9.26
C PRO A 33 9.03 -2.71 -9.65
N PHE A 34 7.74 -3.01 -9.73
CA PHE A 34 7.20 -4.33 -10.03
C PHE A 34 5.95 -4.22 -10.90
N ASP A 35 5.66 -5.28 -11.65
CA ASP A 35 4.44 -5.36 -12.43
C ASP A 35 3.24 -5.49 -11.49
N PHE A 36 2.21 -4.70 -11.75
CA PHE A 36 0.98 -4.74 -10.97
C PHE A 36 -0.23 -4.52 -11.88
N ASP A 37 -1.40 -4.83 -11.36
CA ASP A 37 -2.64 -4.64 -12.09
C ASP A 37 -2.99 -3.15 -12.19
N THR A 38 -2.78 -2.57 -13.37
CA THR A 38 -3.10 -1.16 -13.65
C THR A 38 -4.59 -0.84 -13.53
N SER A 39 -5.47 -1.85 -13.55
CA SER A 39 -6.90 -1.66 -13.27
C SER A 39 -7.18 -1.20 -11.83
N MET A 40 -6.17 -1.28 -10.95
CA MET A 40 -6.22 -0.71 -9.60
C MET A 40 -6.23 0.84 -9.60
N GLU A 41 -6.04 1.49 -10.74
CA GLU A 41 -6.18 2.96 -10.83
C GLU A 41 -7.56 3.42 -10.32
N GLY A 42 -7.56 4.48 -9.51
CA GLY A 42 -8.75 5.02 -8.88
C GLY A 42 -9.24 4.22 -7.66
N THR A 43 -8.55 3.13 -7.30
CA THR A 43 -8.87 2.33 -6.12
C THR A 43 -8.07 2.78 -4.91
N MET A 44 -8.67 2.65 -3.72
CA MET A 44 -7.97 2.84 -2.45
C MET A 44 -7.04 1.64 -2.19
N VAL A 45 -5.77 1.91 -1.96
CA VAL A 45 -4.72 0.90 -1.75
C VAL A 45 -3.92 1.21 -0.48
N SER A 46 -3.41 0.16 0.16
CA SER A 46 -2.36 0.26 1.16
C SER A 46 -1.04 -0.20 0.55
N VAL A 47 0.04 0.51 0.88
CA VAL A 47 1.39 0.29 0.37
C VAL A 47 2.33 0.17 1.55
N ILE A 48 3.24 -0.80 1.50
CA ILE A 48 4.42 -0.81 2.36
C ILE A 48 5.66 -0.60 1.50
N GLY A 49 6.57 0.25 1.97
CA GLY A 49 7.74 0.63 1.19
C GLY A 49 8.76 1.41 1.99
N LYS A 50 9.61 2.14 1.29
CA LYS A 50 10.64 3.01 1.90
C LYS A 50 10.83 4.28 1.08
N MET A 51 11.12 5.39 1.76
CA MET A 51 11.52 6.62 1.06
C MET A 51 12.89 6.44 0.42
N GLY A 52 12.98 6.81 -0.85
CA GLY A 52 14.23 6.74 -1.60
C GLY A 52 14.15 7.54 -2.88
N LYS A 53 15.29 7.64 -3.57
CA LYS A 53 15.37 8.22 -4.92
C LYS A 53 15.44 7.08 -5.92
N PRO A 54 14.40 6.86 -6.75
CA PRO A 54 14.48 5.94 -7.87
C PRO A 54 15.62 6.31 -8.81
N LYS A 55 16.23 5.32 -9.47
CA LYS A 55 17.29 5.57 -10.45
C LYS A 55 16.73 6.45 -11.58
N GLY A 56 17.37 7.60 -11.83
CA GLY A 56 16.93 8.54 -12.86
C GLY A 56 15.87 9.56 -12.41
N SER A 57 15.45 9.55 -11.14
CA SER A 57 14.58 10.59 -10.57
C SER A 57 15.38 11.49 -9.62
N PRO A 58 15.34 12.83 -9.78
CA PRO A 58 15.95 13.76 -8.82
C PRO A 58 15.20 13.76 -7.47
N ASP A 59 13.92 13.43 -7.50
CA ASP A 59 13.00 13.53 -6.37
C ASP A 59 12.93 12.26 -5.52
N THR A 60 12.74 12.47 -4.21
CA THR A 60 12.46 11.39 -3.26
C THR A 60 11.02 10.93 -3.41
N ARG A 61 10.82 9.62 -3.59
CA ARG A 61 9.51 8.97 -3.74
C ARG A 61 9.37 7.84 -2.73
N LEU A 62 8.13 7.44 -2.45
CA LEU A 62 7.86 6.19 -1.75
C LEU A 62 8.10 5.05 -2.74
N ILE A 63 9.10 4.22 -2.48
CA ILE A 63 9.37 3.03 -3.29
C ILE A 63 8.54 1.89 -2.71
N ALA A 64 7.50 1.50 -3.42
CA ALA A 64 6.62 0.40 -3.02
C ALA A 64 7.42 -0.91 -3.01
N GLU A 65 7.29 -1.67 -1.93
CA GLU A 65 7.73 -3.07 -1.85
C GLU A 65 6.54 -4.01 -2.07
N ARG A 66 5.37 -3.65 -1.51
CA ARG A 66 4.10 -4.32 -1.75
C ARG A 66 2.96 -3.32 -1.73
N MET A 67 1.89 -3.67 -2.45
CA MET A 67 0.66 -2.89 -2.54
C MET A 67 -0.52 -3.83 -2.54
N VAL A 68 -1.58 -3.47 -1.83
CA VAL A 68 -2.81 -4.27 -1.70
C VAL A 68 -4.03 -3.35 -1.82
N SER A 69 -5.12 -3.83 -2.43
CA SER A 69 -6.34 -3.04 -2.47
C SER A 69 -7.07 -3.08 -1.13
N HIS A 70 -7.77 -2.00 -0.77
CA HIS A 70 -8.68 -2.01 0.38
C HIS A 70 -9.80 -3.04 0.23
N LYS A 71 -10.16 -3.42 -1.00
CA LYS A 71 -11.12 -4.49 -1.27
C LYS A 71 -10.57 -5.86 -0.82
N ASP A 72 -9.31 -6.13 -1.09
CA ASP A 72 -8.65 -7.38 -0.67
C ASP A 72 -8.45 -7.40 0.85
N ILE A 73 -8.09 -6.27 1.46
CA ILE A 73 -8.04 -6.14 2.92
C ILE A 73 -9.42 -6.42 3.52
N ALA A 74 -10.49 -5.82 2.99
CA ALA A 74 -11.85 -6.05 3.46
C ALA A 74 -12.25 -7.53 3.34
N ALA A 75 -11.94 -8.18 2.22
CA ALA A 75 -12.21 -9.59 2.02
C ALA A 75 -11.46 -10.47 3.04
N ARG A 76 -10.18 -10.17 3.30
CA ARG A 76 -9.38 -10.90 4.29
C ARG A 76 -9.84 -10.64 5.73
N ALA A 77 -10.17 -9.39 6.07
CA ALA A 77 -10.71 -9.03 7.39
C ALA A 77 -12.02 -9.76 7.67
N LYS A 78 -12.91 -9.82 6.67
CA LYS A 78 -14.15 -10.61 6.76
C LYS A 78 -13.87 -12.10 6.99
N ALA A 79 -12.87 -12.67 6.32
CA ALA A 79 -12.50 -14.08 6.53
C ALA A 79 -11.96 -14.34 7.94
N ILE A 80 -11.15 -13.43 8.51
CA ILE A 80 -10.67 -13.49 9.89
C ILE A 80 -11.83 -13.44 10.89
N HIS A 81 -12.78 -12.52 10.65
CA HIS A 81 -13.97 -12.39 11.47
C HIS A 81 -14.79 -13.68 11.47
N GLN A 82 -15.04 -14.24 10.27
CA GLN A 82 -15.82 -15.46 10.08
C GLN A 82 -15.14 -16.72 10.64
N SER A 83 -13.82 -16.73 10.81
CA SER A 83 -13.11 -17.87 11.38
C SER A 83 -13.17 -17.93 12.92
N GLY A 84 -13.88 -17.00 13.57
CA GLY A 84 -13.93 -16.91 15.04
C GLY A 84 -12.62 -16.47 15.69
N GLN A 85 -11.66 -16.00 14.88
CA GLN A 85 -10.39 -15.43 15.36
C GLN A 85 -10.43 -13.90 15.38
N GLY A 86 -11.55 -13.30 15.00
CA GLY A 86 -11.72 -11.86 14.96
C GLY A 86 -11.99 -11.27 16.35
N VAL A 87 -11.60 -10.01 16.53
CA VAL A 87 -11.80 -9.28 17.79
C VAL A 87 -12.77 -8.13 17.56
N SER A 88 -12.47 -7.28 16.59
CA SER A 88 -13.32 -6.17 16.15
C SER A 88 -13.09 -5.94 14.66
N ALA A 89 -14.03 -5.27 13.98
CA ALA A 89 -13.87 -4.97 12.56
C ALA A 89 -12.59 -4.18 12.26
N GLN A 90 -12.18 -3.29 13.18
CA GLN A 90 -10.95 -2.51 13.04
C GLN A 90 -9.70 -3.36 13.28
N ASP A 91 -9.70 -4.22 14.29
CA ASP A 91 -8.57 -5.12 14.56
C ASP A 91 -8.40 -6.15 13.43
N ASP A 92 -9.51 -6.68 12.92
CA ASP A 92 -9.55 -7.62 11.81
C ASP A 92 -9.03 -6.95 10.53
N TRP A 93 -9.36 -5.68 10.31
CA TRP A 93 -8.79 -4.87 9.22
C TRP A 93 -7.28 -4.70 9.36
N LEU A 94 -6.80 -4.24 10.50
CA LEU A 94 -5.37 -4.02 10.74
C LEU A 94 -4.57 -5.31 10.63
N ARG A 95 -5.13 -6.42 11.11
CA ARG A 95 -4.53 -7.76 10.96
C ARG A 95 -4.49 -8.18 9.50
N ALA A 96 -5.60 -8.04 8.77
CA ALA A 96 -5.65 -8.36 7.34
C ALA A 96 -4.64 -7.54 6.52
N GLU A 97 -4.54 -6.24 6.79
CA GLU A 97 -3.58 -5.34 6.14
C GLU A 97 -2.14 -5.79 6.38
N ARG A 98 -1.77 -6.13 7.63
CA ARG A 98 -0.44 -6.65 7.98
C ARG A 98 -0.15 -8.00 7.31
N GLU A 99 -1.11 -8.92 7.34
CA GLU A 99 -0.97 -10.25 6.72
C GLU A 99 -0.73 -10.14 5.21
N LEU A 100 -1.46 -9.26 4.51
CA LEU A 100 -1.33 -9.09 3.06
C LEU A 100 -0.08 -8.29 2.66
N LEU A 101 0.30 -7.27 3.44
CA LEU A 101 1.52 -6.50 3.20
C LEU A 101 2.79 -7.22 3.71
N GLY A 102 2.66 -8.27 4.53
CA GLY A 102 3.79 -8.95 5.18
C GLY A 102 4.62 -8.03 6.08
N GLY A 103 3.90 -7.14 6.79
CA GLY A 103 4.45 -6.20 7.77
C GLY A 103 4.55 -6.81 9.17
#